data_AF-A0A3D5WEJ2-F1
#
_entry.id   AF-A0A3D5WEJ2-F1
#
_cell.length_a   1.000
_cell.length_b   1.000
_cell.length_c   1.000
_cell.angle_alpha   90.00
_cell.angle_beta   90.00
_cell.angle_gamma   90.00
#
_symmetry.space_group_name_H-M   'P 1'
#
loop_
_entity.id
_entity.type
_entity.pdbx_description
1 polymer ?
#
loop_
_entity_poly.entity_id
_entity_poly.type
_entity_poly.pdbx_seq_one_letter_code
_entity_poly.pdbx_strand_id
1 'polypeptide(L)'
;MAKERKYWDEELETMSLDNLRKLQEKRLQETVSRAYEKTRFYRQKFDDAGVKPQNINTLDDLQKLPLIRSSEDFRKAPIPDRLAVPMEEVKYLESSSGTTGVPMAVLWSGTDWKNLMDAEARARWTR
;
A
#
# COMPACT_ATOMS: atom_id res chain seq x y z
N MET A 1 -14.05 15.49 33.96
CA MET A 1 -14.41 14.24 33.26
C MET A 1 -13.66 14.21 31.95
N ALA A 2 -12.72 13.28 31.76
CA ALA A 2 -12.07 13.12 30.46
C ALA A 2 -13.13 12.68 29.44
N LYS A 3 -13.16 13.32 28.27
CA LYS A 3 -14.05 12.93 27.17
C LYS A 3 -13.77 11.46 26.83
N GLU A 4 -14.80 10.62 26.87
CA GLU A 4 -14.68 9.20 26.55
C GLU A 4 -14.28 9.05 25.07
N ARG A 5 -13.10 8.48 24.80
CA ARG A 5 -12.56 8.37 23.44
C ARG A 5 -13.18 7.17 22.72
N LYS A 6 -14.27 7.45 22.01
CA LYS A 6 -15.09 6.44 21.30
C LYS A 6 -14.38 5.77 20.12
N TYR A 7 -13.54 6.53 19.41
CA TYR A 7 -12.84 6.18 18.18
C TYR A 7 -11.35 6.47 18.34
N TRP A 8 -10.49 5.73 17.63
CA TRP A 8 -9.07 6.05 17.59
C TRP A 8 -8.84 7.33 16.78
N ASP A 9 -9.42 7.40 15.59
CA ASP A 9 -9.44 8.56 14.72
C ASP A 9 -10.89 8.90 14.38
N GLU A 10 -11.50 9.76 15.19
CA GLU A 10 -12.91 10.14 15.02
C GLU A 10 -13.18 10.78 13.66
N GLU A 11 -12.24 11.56 13.12
CA GLU A 11 -12.40 12.21 11.82
C GLU A 11 -12.43 11.17 10.68
N LEU A 12 -11.45 10.26 10.64
CA LEU A 12 -11.41 9.22 9.60
C LEU A 12 -12.52 8.17 9.76
N GLU A 13 -12.84 7.77 11.00
CA GLU A 13 -13.80 6.70 11.26
C GLU A 13 -15.27 7.13 11.14
N THR A 14 -15.54 8.44 11.21
CA THR A 14 -16.90 8.99 11.08
C THR A 14 -17.11 9.85 9.83
N MET A 15 -16.09 9.91 8.95
CA MET A 15 -16.14 10.63 7.69
C MET A 15 -17.36 10.22 6.85
N SER A 16 -18.01 11.20 6.20
CA SER A 16 -19.10 10.91 5.26
C SER A 16 -18.60 10.03 4.10
N LEU A 17 -19.47 9.21 3.54
CA LEU A 17 -19.11 8.31 2.42
C LEU A 17 -18.57 9.08 1.20
N ASP A 18 -19.12 10.26 0.92
CA ASP A 18 -18.64 11.13 -0.17
C ASP A 18 -17.21 11.62 0.06
N ASN A 19 -16.89 12.02 1.30
CA ASN A 19 -15.56 12.46 1.66
C ASN A 19 -14.58 11.28 1.70
N LEU A 20 -15.03 10.11 2.17
CA LEU A 20 -14.25 8.88 2.16
C LEU A 20 -13.89 8.47 0.72
N ARG A 21 -14.87 8.53 -0.20
CA ARG A 21 -14.63 8.22 -1.62
C ARG A 21 -13.59 9.15 -2.23
N LYS A 22 -13.71 10.47 -2.01
CA LYS A 22 -12.71 11.46 -2.47
C LYS A 22 -11.32 11.19 -1.89
N LEU A 23 -11.23 10.84 -0.61
CA LEU A 23 -9.97 10.49 0.04
C LEU A 23 -9.35 9.23 -0.58
N GLN A 24 -10.16 8.20 -0.85
CA GLN A 24 -9.70 6.97 -1.48
C GLN A 24 -9.22 7.21 -2.91
N GLU A 25 -9.93 8.03 -3.70
CA GLU A 25 -9.53 8.39 -5.07
C GLU A 25 -8.20 9.14 -5.08
N LYS A 26 -8.04 10.13 -4.19
CA LYS A 26 -6.77 10.83 -4.02
C LYS A 26 -5.62 9.87 -3.67
N ARG A 27 -5.81 9.02 -2.66
CA ARG A 27 -4.79 8.05 -2.23
C ARG A 27 -4.49 7.00 -3.31
N LEU A 28 -5.49 6.62 -4.09
CA LEU A 28 -5.32 5.71 -5.23
C LEU A 28 -4.40 6.34 -6.29
N GLN A 29 -4.65 7.58 -6.70
CA GLN A 29 -3.82 8.30 -7.66
C GLN A 29 -2.37 8.42 -7.17
N GLU A 30 -2.18 8.80 -5.90
CA GLU A 30 -0.85 8.89 -5.26
C GLU A 30 -0.13 7.52 -5.25
N THR A 31 -0.86 6.45 -4.89
CA THR A 31 -0.31 5.10 -4.82
C THR A 31 0.10 4.56 -6.19
N VAL A 32 -0.75 4.72 -7.20
CA VAL A 32 -0.48 4.29 -8.58
C VAL A 32 0.72 5.06 -9.16
N SER A 33 0.76 6.38 -8.97
CA SER A 33 1.87 7.22 -9.43
C SER A 33 3.18 6.81 -8.76
N ARG A 34 3.17 6.64 -7.43
CA ARG A 34 4.35 6.18 -6.68
C ARG A 34 4.80 4.80 -7.13
N ALA A 35 3.89 3.85 -7.31
CA ALA A 35 4.22 2.50 -7.75
C ALA A 35 4.89 2.51 -9.14
N TYR A 36 4.32 3.24 -10.09
CA TYR A 36 4.85 3.37 -11.45
C TYR A 36 6.20 4.09 -11.49
N GLU A 37 6.35 5.19 -10.75
CA GLU A 37 7.56 6.01 -10.79
C GLU A 37 8.73 5.38 -10.03
N LYS A 38 8.46 4.76 -8.87
CA LYS A 38 9.51 4.36 -7.92
C LYS A 38 9.91 2.90 -8.02
N THR A 39 9.05 2.02 -8.53
CA THR A 39 9.39 0.59 -8.64
C THR A 39 9.57 0.21 -10.11
N ARG A 40 10.58 -0.61 -10.41
CA ARG A 40 10.71 -1.17 -11.77
C ARG A 40 9.62 -2.23 -12.02
N PHE A 41 9.28 -3.00 -10.99
CA PHE A 41 8.28 -4.06 -11.07
C PHE A 41 6.90 -3.55 -11.52
N TYR A 42 6.31 -2.55 -10.85
CA TYR A 42 4.99 -2.06 -11.23
C TYR A 42 5.02 -1.26 -12.53
N ARG A 43 6.10 -0.52 -12.81
CA ARG A 43 6.27 0.18 -14.10
C ARG A 43 6.15 -0.78 -15.26
N GLN A 44 6.88 -1.89 -15.24
CA GLN A 44 6.83 -2.90 -16.30
C GLN A 44 5.42 -3.49 -16.44
N LYS A 45 4.79 -3.90 -15.33
CA LYS A 45 3.43 -4.46 -15.38
C LYS A 45 2.41 -3.47 -15.95
N PHE A 46 2.52 -2.20 -15.60
CA PHE A 46 1.61 -1.16 -16.11
C PHE A 46 1.88 -0.87 -17.59
N ASP A 47 3.15 -0.79 -18.00
CA ASP A 47 3.56 -0.62 -19.39
C ASP A 47 3.08 -1.76 -20.29
N ASP A 48 3.24 -3.02 -19.83
CA ASP A 48 2.77 -4.22 -20.54
C ASP A 48 1.24 -4.22 -20.71
N ALA A 49 0.51 -3.63 -19.76
CA ALA A 49 -0.94 -3.48 -19.81
C ALA A 49 -1.39 -2.22 -20.57
N GLY A 50 -0.47 -1.37 -21.03
CA GLY A 50 -0.78 -0.10 -21.69
C GLY A 50 -1.40 0.95 -20.76
N VAL A 51 -1.18 0.85 -19.45
CA VAL A 51 -1.78 1.74 -18.43
C VAL A 51 -0.73 2.73 -17.93
N LYS A 52 -1.11 4.00 -17.84
CA LYS A 52 -0.31 5.06 -17.21
C LYS A 52 -1.04 5.62 -15.98
N PRO A 53 -0.33 6.21 -14.99
CA PRO A 53 -0.96 6.77 -13.80
C PRO A 53 -2.09 7.76 -14.10
N GLN A 54 -1.95 8.57 -15.17
CA GLN A 54 -2.94 9.55 -15.61
C GLN A 54 -4.27 8.92 -16.07
N ASN A 55 -4.30 7.61 -16.32
CA ASN A 55 -5.52 6.90 -16.69
C ASN A 55 -6.40 6.52 -15.47
N ILE A 56 -5.88 6.71 -14.25
CA ILE A 56 -6.56 6.37 -13.00
C ILE A 56 -6.97 7.66 -12.30
N ASN A 57 -8.26 7.97 -12.28
CA ASN A 57 -8.81 9.19 -11.70
C ASN A 57 -9.85 8.89 -10.61
N THR A 58 -10.61 7.81 -10.78
CA THR A 58 -11.70 7.40 -9.88
C THR A 58 -11.48 5.98 -9.38
N LEU A 59 -12.26 5.55 -8.38
CA LEU A 59 -12.21 4.15 -7.92
C LEU A 59 -12.61 3.14 -9.00
N ASP A 60 -13.46 3.53 -9.94
CA ASP A 60 -13.92 2.67 -11.03
C ASP A 60 -12.79 2.35 -12.02
N ASP A 61 -11.71 3.15 -12.02
CA ASP A 61 -10.53 2.92 -12.85
C ASP A 61 -9.63 1.79 -12.32
N LEU A 62 -9.88 1.28 -11.10
CA LEU A 62 -9.16 0.11 -10.55
C LEU A 62 -9.18 -1.08 -11.51
N GLN A 63 -10.27 -1.27 -12.26
CA GLN A 63 -10.42 -2.35 -13.23
C GLN A 63 -9.42 -2.27 -14.41
N LYS A 64 -8.83 -1.10 -14.65
CA LYS A 64 -7.81 -0.91 -15.69
C LYS A 64 -6.46 -1.46 -15.24
N LEU A 65 -6.18 -1.51 -13.94
CA LEU A 65 -4.90 -1.94 -13.41
C LEU A 65 -4.72 -3.47 -13.57
N PRO A 66 -3.53 -3.93 -13.99
CA PRO A 66 -3.27 -5.36 -14.10
C PRO A 66 -3.26 -6.02 -12.72
N LEU A 67 -3.94 -7.16 -12.59
CA LEU A 67 -3.90 -7.97 -11.38
C LEU A 67 -2.54 -8.68 -11.24
N ILE A 68 -1.96 -8.64 -10.04
CA ILE A 68 -0.79 -9.46 -9.69
C ILE A 68 -1.27 -10.88 -9.39
N ARG A 69 -1.33 -11.73 -10.43
CA ARG A 69 -1.91 -13.08 -10.34
C ARG A 69 -1.08 -14.08 -9.55
N SER A 70 0.23 -13.86 -9.45
CA SER A 70 1.12 -14.72 -8.70
C SER A 70 1.99 -13.90 -7.76
N SER A 71 1.91 -14.23 -6.47
CA SER A 71 2.86 -13.74 -5.46
C SER A 71 4.31 -14.16 -5.79
N GLU A 72 4.48 -15.17 -6.64
CA GLU A 72 5.77 -15.69 -7.07
C GLU A 72 6.51 -14.71 -7.99
N ASP A 73 5.81 -14.01 -8.89
CA ASP A 73 6.42 -12.99 -9.76
C ASP A 73 7.06 -11.88 -8.92
N PHE A 74 6.33 -11.42 -7.90
CA PHE A 74 6.84 -10.41 -6.97
C PHE A 74 7.97 -10.98 -6.13
N ARG A 75 7.84 -12.19 -5.60
CA ARG A 75 8.88 -12.83 -4.78
C ARG A 75 10.20 -13.03 -5.54
N LYS A 76 10.14 -13.40 -6.82
CA LYS A 76 11.32 -13.63 -7.68
C LYS A 76 11.97 -12.35 -8.18
N ALA A 77 11.23 -11.24 -8.22
CA ALA A 77 11.80 -9.96 -8.65
C ALA A 77 12.88 -9.47 -7.66
N PRO A 78 14.01 -8.94 -8.16
CA PRO A 78 15.07 -8.38 -7.30
C PRO A 78 14.50 -7.37 -6.30
N ILE A 79 15.02 -7.37 -5.07
CA ILE A 79 14.59 -6.43 -4.02
C ILE A 79 14.59 -4.97 -4.52
N PRO A 80 15.67 -4.46 -5.15
CA PRO A 80 15.70 -3.07 -5.62
C PRO A 80 14.61 -2.73 -6.63
N ASP A 81 14.16 -3.69 -7.43
CA ASP A 81 13.12 -3.48 -8.44
C ASP A 81 11.71 -3.34 -7.83
N ARG A 82 11.56 -3.76 -6.57
CA ARG A 82 10.28 -3.77 -5.82
C ARG A 82 10.14 -2.64 -4.82
N LEU A 83 11.25 -2.04 -4.40
CA LEU A 83 11.22 -0.99 -3.39
C LEU A 83 10.79 0.34 -3.99
N ALA A 84 9.90 1.04 -3.28
CA ALA A 84 9.51 2.41 -3.61
C ALA A 84 10.35 3.47 -2.86
N VAL A 85 11.32 3.02 -2.07
CA VAL A 85 12.28 3.81 -1.29
C VAL A 85 13.69 3.23 -1.47
N PRO A 86 14.76 4.03 -1.29
CA PRO A 86 16.11 3.52 -1.18
C PRO A 86 16.26 2.49 -0.05
N MET A 87 17.22 1.57 -0.19
CA MET A 87 17.42 0.49 0.79
C MET A 87 17.80 1.03 2.18
N GLU A 88 18.44 2.20 2.26
CA GLU A 88 18.86 2.86 3.49
C GLU A 88 17.68 3.35 4.36
N GLU A 89 16.52 3.56 3.72
CA GLU A 89 15.28 3.95 4.39
C GLU A 89 14.53 2.76 5.00
N VAL A 90 14.88 1.52 4.62
CA VAL A 90 14.30 0.30 5.18
C VAL A 90 14.77 0.11 6.63
N LYS A 91 13.82 -0.10 7.54
CA LYS A 91 14.07 -0.26 8.99
C LYS A 91 13.62 -1.59 9.55
N TYR A 92 12.61 -2.21 8.94
CA TYR A 92 12.08 -3.50 9.41
C TYR A 92 12.00 -4.49 8.24
N LEU A 93 12.30 -5.75 8.56
CA LEU A 93 12.14 -6.88 7.66
C LEU A 93 11.16 -7.84 8.31
N GLU A 94 10.08 -8.14 7.60
CA GLU A 94 9.21 -9.25 7.92
C GLU A 94 9.34 -10.31 6.83
N SER A 95 9.30 -11.57 7.23
CA SER A 95 9.40 -12.68 6.29
C SER A 95 8.36 -13.72 6.65
N SER A 96 7.67 -14.25 5.63
CA SER A 96 6.86 -15.45 5.81
C SER A 96 7.74 -16.61 6.25
N SER A 97 7.26 -17.48 7.14
CA SER A 97 7.96 -18.69 7.62
C SER A 97 8.10 -19.81 6.58
N GLY A 98 7.64 -19.60 5.34
CA GLY A 98 7.48 -20.63 4.32
C GLY A 98 8.74 -21.47 4.07
N THR A 99 8.59 -22.80 4.13
CA THR A 99 9.69 -23.78 4.09
C THR A 99 9.95 -24.39 2.71
N THR A 100 9.09 -24.13 1.72
CA THR A 100 9.09 -24.82 0.41
C THR A 100 9.53 -23.94 -0.77
N GLY A 101 9.90 -22.68 -0.54
CA GLY A 101 10.35 -21.75 -1.58
C GLY A 101 11.07 -20.53 -1.02
N VAL A 102 11.41 -19.57 -1.88
CA VAL A 102 12.02 -18.29 -1.46
C VAL A 102 11.04 -17.59 -0.50
N PRO A 103 11.43 -17.25 0.74
CA PRO A 103 10.54 -16.53 1.64
C PRO A 103 10.14 -15.18 1.05
N MET A 104 8.88 -14.77 1.24
CA MET A 104 8.48 -13.42 0.87
C MET A 104 8.99 -12.44 1.93
N ALA A 105 10.06 -11.74 1.59
CA ALA A 105 10.56 -10.63 2.39
C ALA A 105 9.72 -9.36 2.10
N VAL A 106 9.11 -8.83 3.14
CA VAL A 106 8.43 -7.54 3.18
C VAL A 106 9.35 -6.56 3.92
N LEU A 107 9.71 -5.48 3.25
CA LEU A 107 10.65 -4.48 3.74
C LEU A 107 9.89 -3.19 4.01
N TRP A 108 9.98 -2.69 5.23
CA TRP A 108 9.22 -1.54 5.69
C TRP A 108 10.14 -0.35 5.95
N SER A 109 9.79 0.83 5.41
CA SER A 109 10.40 2.07 5.88
C SER A 109 9.91 2.42 7.30
N GLY A 110 10.58 3.35 7.97
CA GLY A 110 10.11 3.85 9.27
C GLY A 110 8.71 4.49 9.18
N THR A 111 8.41 5.15 8.06
CA THR A 111 7.09 5.73 7.80
C THR A 111 6.02 4.65 7.62
N ASP A 112 6.33 3.61 6.85
CA ASP A 112 5.38 2.51 6.64
C ASP A 112 5.09 1.79 7.95
N TRP A 113 6.11 1.56 8.77
CA TRP A 113 5.96 0.95 10.09
C TRP A 113 5.06 1.78 11.01
N LYS A 114 5.26 3.10 11.05
CA LYS A 114 4.39 4.00 11.82
C LYS A 114 2.94 3.93 11.34
N ASN A 115 2.72 3.95 10.02
CA ASN A 115 1.39 3.87 9.44
C ASN A 115 0.71 2.52 9.73
N LEU A 116 1.47 1.42 9.69
CA LEU A 116 0.99 0.09 10.06
C LEU A 116 0.58 0.08 11.54
N MET A 117 1.43 0.56 12.45
CA MET A 117 1.10 0.60 13.88
C MET A 117 -0.14 1.44 14.18
N ASP A 118 -0.32 2.58 13.50
CA ASP A 118 -1.52 3.40 13.65
C ASP A 118 -2.78 2.67 13.13
N ALA A 119 -2.68 2.01 11.97
CA ALA A 119 -3.77 1.20 11.43
C ALA A 119 -4.13 0.01 12.34
N GLU A 120 -3.13 -0.67 12.90
CA GLU A 120 -3.30 -1.81 13.80
C GLU A 120 -3.90 -1.39 15.15
N ALA A 121 -3.51 -0.21 15.67
CA ALA A 121 -4.09 0.38 16.88
C ALA A 121 -5.56 0.75 16.65
N ARG A 122 -5.88 1.38 15.51
CA ARG A 122 -7.25 1.71 15.12
C ARG A 122 -8.12 0.47 14.96
N ALA A 123 -7.63 -0.57 14.27
CA ALA A 123 -8.38 -1.80 14.03
C ALA A 123 -8.69 -2.59 15.31
N ARG A 124 -7.89 -2.42 16.37
CA ARG A 124 -8.07 -3.07 17.68
C ARG A 124 -8.62 -2.14 18.75
N TRP A 125 -8.96 -0.90 18.39
CA TRP A 125 -9.50 0.05 19.35
C TRP A 125 -10.83 -0.48 19.88
N THR A 126 -10.84 -0.77 21.17
CA THR A 126 -12.03 -1.17 21.93
C THR A 126 -12.13 -0.24 23.12
N ARG A 127 -13.36 0.08 23.51
CA ARG A 127 -13.64 1.02 24.61
C ARG A 127 -13.52 0.34 25.96
#